data_AF-A0A9W6R868-F1
#
_entry.id   AF-A0A9W6R868-F1
#
_cell.length_a   1.000
_cell.length_b   1.000
_cell.length_c   1.000
_cell.angle_alpha   90.00
_cell.angle_beta   90.00
_cell.angle_gamma   90.00
#
_symmetry.space_group_name_H-M   'P 1'
#
loop_
_entity.id
_entity.type
_entity.pdbx_description
1 polymer ?
#
loop_
_entity_poly.entity_id
_entity_poly.type
_entity_poly.pdbx_seq_one_letter_code
_entity_poly.pdbx_strand_id
1 'polypeptide(L)'
;MITDPEDGQIISVGRRSYRPPAALARLAYARDRECRSPICHRPAQVCELDHVEEWDADDGETSYDNLASFCAKDHHIKDLPGWSYTMDNDTGEITITTPTDHHYTSKPEPLHEPRENPLSDADESPPF
;
A
#
# COMPACT_ATOMS: atom_id res chain seq x y z
N MET A 1 -1.08 -4.99 -17.19
CA MET A 1 0.10 -5.04 -16.33
C MET A 1 0.76 -3.72 -16.56
N ILE A 2 0.89 -2.94 -15.50
CA ILE A 2 1.54 -1.64 -15.50
C ILE A 2 2.84 -1.82 -14.73
N THR A 3 3.90 -1.26 -15.28
CA THR A 3 5.22 -1.24 -14.68
C THR A 3 5.64 0.20 -14.47
N ASP A 4 6.46 0.43 -13.46
CA ASP A 4 7.18 1.68 -13.26
C ASP A 4 8.02 1.98 -14.51
N PRO A 5 7.97 3.21 -15.06
CA PRO A 5 8.70 3.57 -16.27
C PRO A 5 10.22 3.74 -16.06
N GLU A 6 10.68 4.00 -14.83
CA GLU A 6 12.09 4.23 -14.50
C GLU A 6 12.88 2.92 -14.40
N ASP A 7 12.31 1.90 -13.78
CA ASP A 7 13.02 0.64 -13.51
C ASP A 7 12.31 -0.64 -13.99
N GLY A 8 11.08 -0.52 -14.51
CA GLY A 8 10.29 -1.64 -15.03
C GLY A 8 9.61 -2.49 -13.96
N GLN A 9 9.59 -2.07 -12.69
CA GLN A 9 8.99 -2.83 -11.61
C GLN A 9 7.46 -2.94 -11.75
N ILE A 10 6.87 -4.10 -11.46
CA ILE A 10 5.41 -4.29 -11.56
C ILE A 10 4.72 -3.54 -10.42
N ILE A 11 3.95 -2.52 -10.78
CA ILE A 11 3.13 -1.71 -9.85
C ILE A 11 1.64 -2.03 -9.97
N SER A 12 1.19 -2.68 -11.04
CA SER A 12 -0.18 -3.21 -11.14
C SER A 12 -0.30 -4.38 -12.10
N VAL A 13 -1.12 -5.37 -11.75
CA VAL A 13 -1.57 -6.42 -12.69
C VAL A 13 -3.03 -6.23 -13.12
N GLY A 14 -3.72 -5.23 -12.56
CA GLY A 14 -5.14 -4.97 -12.77
C GLY A 14 -6.00 -6.13 -12.29
N ARG A 15 -7.16 -6.31 -12.92
CA ARG A 15 -8.04 -7.47 -12.66
C ARG A 15 -7.61 -8.80 -13.29
N ARG A 16 -6.34 -8.96 -13.72
CA ARG A 16 -5.84 -10.23 -14.30
C ARG A 16 -5.58 -11.32 -13.26
N SER A 17 -5.33 -10.92 -12.00
CA SER A 17 -5.05 -11.84 -10.91
C SER A 17 -5.50 -11.22 -9.61
N TYR A 18 -6.35 -11.92 -8.87
CA TYR A 18 -6.73 -11.54 -7.51
C TYR A 18 -5.51 -11.61 -6.57
N ARG A 19 -4.71 -12.69 -6.69
CA ARG A 19 -3.52 -12.86 -5.84
C ARG A 19 -2.39 -11.95 -6.33
N PRO A 20 -1.79 -11.12 -5.46
CA PRO A 20 -0.65 -10.29 -5.84
C PRO A 20 0.56 -11.13 -6.24
N PRO A 21 1.23 -10.82 -7.36
CA PRO A 21 2.54 -11.40 -7.68
C PRO A 21 3.58 -11.05 -6.62
N ALA A 22 4.60 -11.91 -6.47
CA ALA A 22 5.61 -11.74 -5.42
C ALA A 22 6.37 -10.39 -5.47
N ALA A 23 6.62 -9.83 -6.66
CA ALA A 23 7.29 -8.52 -6.77
C ALA A 23 6.41 -7.38 -6.24
N LEU A 24 5.13 -7.37 -6.60
CA LEU A 24 4.15 -6.40 -6.10
C LEU A 24 3.92 -6.53 -4.60
N ALA A 25 3.81 -7.78 -4.10
CA ALA A 25 3.67 -8.03 -2.67
C ALA A 25 4.86 -7.49 -1.86
N ARG A 26 6.10 -7.65 -2.36
CA ARG A 26 7.30 -7.10 -1.70
C ARG A 26 7.26 -5.59 -1.61
N LEU A 27 6.80 -4.90 -2.64
CA LEU A 27 6.62 -3.45 -2.61
C LEU A 27 5.61 -3.04 -1.55
N ALA A 28 4.42 -3.64 -1.55
CA ALA A 28 3.38 -3.33 -0.58
C ALA A 28 3.87 -3.55 0.87
N TYR A 29 4.53 -4.68 1.14
CA TYR A 29 5.11 -4.94 2.46
C TYR A 29 6.21 -3.97 2.86
N ALA A 30 7.06 -3.56 1.91
CA ALA A 30 8.12 -2.58 2.16
C ALA A 30 7.53 -1.21 2.51
N ARG A 31 6.49 -0.78 1.80
CA ARG A 31 5.75 0.45 2.08
C ARG A 31 5.09 0.41 3.45
N ASP A 32 4.39 -0.68 3.73
CA ASP A 32 3.49 -0.75 4.88
C ASP A 32 4.22 -0.92 6.21
N ARG A 33 5.28 -1.75 6.23
CA ARG A 33 6.14 -2.12 7.39
C ARG A 33 5.42 -2.80 8.56
N GLU A 34 4.23 -2.35 8.90
CA GLU A 34 3.32 -2.88 9.91
C GLU A 34 1.87 -2.92 9.38
N CYS A 35 0.97 -3.48 10.18
CA CYS A 35 -0.46 -3.48 9.92
C CYS A 35 -0.94 -2.04 9.72
N ARG A 36 -1.74 -1.81 8.68
CA ARG A 36 -2.19 -0.46 8.31
C ARG A 36 -3.43 -0.01 9.08
N SER A 37 -3.99 -0.87 9.95
CA SER A 37 -5.00 -0.47 10.92
C SER A 37 -4.41 0.52 11.95
N PRO A 38 -5.15 1.56 12.38
CA PRO A 38 -4.68 2.47 13.41
C PRO A 38 -4.16 1.71 14.63
N ILE A 39 -3.08 2.21 15.26
CA ILE A 39 -2.47 1.73 16.51
C ILE A 39 -1.98 0.26 16.51
N CYS A 40 -2.00 -0.44 15.38
CA CYS A 40 -1.57 -1.83 15.29
C CYS A 40 -0.13 -1.94 14.78
N HIS A 41 0.77 -2.44 15.63
CA HIS A 41 2.20 -2.57 15.30
C HIS A 41 2.62 -3.97 14.84
N ARG A 42 1.68 -4.78 14.32
CA ARG A 42 2.03 -6.13 13.83
C ARG A 42 2.87 -6.00 12.56
N PRO A 43 4.04 -6.65 12.45
CA PRO A 43 4.88 -6.54 11.26
C PRO A 43 4.16 -6.96 9.98
N ALA A 44 4.31 -6.19 8.90
CA ALA A 44 3.60 -6.42 7.63
C ALA A 44 3.91 -7.80 7.02
N GLN A 45 5.10 -8.35 7.27
CA GLN A 45 5.54 -9.64 6.74
C GLN A 45 4.75 -10.84 7.29
N VAL A 46 4.02 -10.66 8.40
CA VAL A 46 3.09 -11.67 8.95
C VAL A 46 1.62 -11.25 8.77
N CYS A 47 1.38 -10.18 8.02
CA CYS A 47 0.06 -9.71 7.64
C CYS A 47 -0.35 -10.27 6.27
N GLU A 48 -1.65 -10.24 6.04
CA GLU A 48 -2.24 -10.52 4.74
C GLU A 48 -2.25 -9.22 3.93
N LEU A 49 -2.03 -9.32 2.62
CA LEU A 49 -2.29 -8.21 1.72
C LEU A 49 -3.74 -8.30 1.30
N ASP A 50 -4.45 -7.20 1.51
CA ASP A 50 -5.86 -7.07 1.25
C ASP A 50 -6.12 -5.89 0.32
N HIS A 51 -7.19 -5.96 -0.47
CA HIS A 51 -7.60 -4.90 -1.36
C HIS A 51 -8.38 -3.84 -0.57
N VAL A 52 -7.98 -2.57 -0.67
CA VAL A 52 -8.68 -1.47 0.02
C VAL A 52 -10.04 -1.22 -0.62
N GLU A 53 -10.08 -1.11 -1.94
CA GLU A 53 -11.26 -1.25 -2.78
C GLU A 53 -11.45 -2.73 -3.11
N GLU A 54 -12.57 -3.31 -2.69
CA GLU A 54 -12.83 -4.74 -2.77
C GLU A 54 -12.85 -5.25 -4.21
N TRP A 55 -12.25 -6.42 -4.43
CA TRP A 55 -12.12 -7.00 -5.77
C TRP A 55 -13.46 -7.22 -6.50
N ASP A 56 -14.47 -7.73 -5.80
CA ASP A 56 -15.79 -8.04 -6.39
C ASP A 56 -16.83 -6.95 -6.10
N ALA A 57 -16.80 -6.32 -4.92
CA ALA A 57 -17.81 -5.35 -4.53
C ALA A 57 -17.57 -3.96 -5.16
N ASP A 58 -16.30 -3.55 -5.32
CA ASP A 58 -15.92 -2.22 -5.78
C ASP A 58 -15.21 -2.25 -7.15
N ASP A 59 -15.14 -3.41 -7.80
CA ASP A 59 -14.35 -3.64 -9.03
C ASP A 59 -12.85 -3.35 -8.85
N GLY A 60 -12.35 -3.52 -7.62
CA GLY A 60 -10.98 -3.22 -7.22
C GLY A 60 -9.93 -4.02 -8.01
N GLU A 61 -8.78 -3.38 -8.23
CA GLU A 61 -7.65 -3.96 -8.95
C GLU A 61 -6.55 -4.46 -8.01
N THR A 62 -5.79 -5.44 -8.47
CA THR A 62 -4.53 -5.82 -7.80
C THR A 62 -3.42 -4.87 -8.27
N SER A 63 -3.23 -3.81 -7.50
CA SER A 63 -2.22 -2.76 -7.72
C SER A 63 -1.52 -2.39 -6.41
N TYR A 64 -0.39 -1.70 -6.53
CA TYR A 64 0.35 -1.19 -5.38
C TYR A 64 -0.50 -0.21 -4.57
N ASP A 65 -1.27 0.62 -5.28
CA ASP A 65 -2.11 1.68 -4.70
C ASP A 65 -3.46 1.18 -4.17
N ASN A 66 -3.76 -0.12 -4.30
CA ASN A 66 -4.98 -0.72 -3.76
C ASN A 66 -4.70 -1.86 -2.77
N LEU A 67 -3.45 -2.34 -2.65
CA LEU A 67 -3.11 -3.39 -1.68
C LEU A 67 -2.63 -2.77 -0.37
N ALA A 68 -3.08 -3.28 0.78
CA ALA A 68 -2.61 -2.87 2.10
C ALA A 68 -2.41 -4.07 3.04
N SER A 69 -1.44 -3.97 3.94
CA SER A 69 -1.11 -5.01 4.90
C SER A 69 -2.03 -4.94 6.11
N PHE A 70 -2.87 -5.96 6.32
CA PHE A 70 -3.70 -6.09 7.51
C PHE A 70 -3.43 -7.41 8.22
N CYS A 71 -3.37 -7.39 9.55
CA CYS A 71 -3.34 -8.64 10.29
C CYS A 71 -4.70 -9.32 10.25
N ALA A 72 -4.75 -10.64 10.45
CA ALA A 72 -6.00 -11.40 10.40
C ALA A 72 -7.17 -10.79 11.23
N LYS A 73 -6.87 -10.19 12.39
CA LYS A 73 -7.88 -9.49 13.21
C LYS A 73 -8.41 -8.24 12.51
N ASP A 74 -7.52 -7.38 12.03
CA ASP A 74 -7.89 -6.09 11.47
C ASP A 74 -8.46 -6.22 10.06
N HIS A 75 -7.99 -7.22 9.29
CA HIS A 75 -8.59 -7.62 8.02
C HIS A 75 -10.05 -8.01 8.24
N HIS A 76 -10.35 -8.86 9.24
CA HIS A 76 -11.73 -9.18 9.56
C HIS A 76 -12.56 -7.97 10.00
N ILE A 77 -11.97 -6.99 10.68
CA ILE A 77 -12.66 -5.75 11.07
C ILE A 77 -13.00 -4.91 9.84
N LYS A 78 -12.10 -4.83 8.86
CA LYS A 78 -12.33 -4.10 7.61
C LYS A 78 -13.58 -4.60 6.88
N ASP A 79 -13.82 -5.91 6.89
CA ASP A 79 -14.97 -6.54 6.23
C ASP A 79 -16.30 -6.35 7.00
N LEU A 80 -16.28 -5.77 8.21
CA LEU A 80 -17.49 -5.60 9.00
C LEU A 80 -18.35 -4.44 8.44
N PRO A 81 -19.69 -4.55 8.49
CA PRO A 81 -20.58 -3.50 8.03
C PRO A 81 -20.32 -2.14 8.70
N GLY A 82 -20.35 -1.08 7.90
CA GLY A 82 -20.20 0.31 8.36
C GLY A 82 -18.75 0.76 8.54
N TRP A 83 -17.77 -0.12 8.32
CA TRP A 83 -16.38 0.29 8.16
C TRP A 83 -16.12 0.69 6.71
N SER A 84 -15.28 1.71 6.51
CA SER A 84 -14.87 2.16 5.19
C SER A 84 -13.39 2.53 5.21
N TYR A 85 -12.68 2.13 4.16
CA TYR A 85 -11.26 2.36 3.98
C TYR A 85 -11.05 2.99 2.61
N THR A 86 -10.25 4.03 2.53
CA THR A 86 -9.82 4.62 1.27
C THR A 86 -8.31 4.81 1.28
N MET A 87 -7.64 4.53 0.18
CA MET A 87 -6.20 4.75 0.02
C MET A 87 -5.98 5.90 -0.95
N ASP A 88 -5.09 6.81 -0.58
CA ASP A 88 -4.59 7.85 -1.46
C ASP A 88 -3.49 7.27 -2.37
N ASN A 89 -3.68 7.36 -3.69
CA ASN A 89 -2.80 6.72 -4.67
C ASN A 89 -1.40 7.36 -4.76
N ASP A 90 -1.26 8.62 -4.34
CA ASP A 90 0.02 9.33 -4.43
C ASP A 90 0.89 9.09 -3.18
N THR A 91 0.25 8.93 -2.02
CA THR A 91 0.93 8.86 -0.73
C THR A 91 0.87 7.49 -0.06
N GLY A 92 -0.08 6.63 -0.46
CA GLY A 92 -0.39 5.37 0.23
C GLY A 92 -1.02 5.56 1.62
N GLU A 93 -1.44 6.78 1.96
CA GLU A 93 -2.17 7.07 3.20
C GLU A 93 -3.55 6.43 3.15
N ILE A 94 -3.92 5.71 4.21
CA ILE A 94 -5.24 5.11 4.35
C ILE A 94 -6.07 5.94 5.30
N THR A 95 -7.28 6.32 4.89
CA THR A 95 -8.31 6.89 5.76
C THR A 95 -9.29 5.79 6.15
N ILE A 96 -9.45 5.57 7.46
CA ILE A 96 -10.40 4.61 8.04
C ILE A 96 -11.57 5.39 8.64
N THR A 97 -12.78 5.08 8.20
CA THR A 97 -14.03 5.56 8.80
C THR A 97 -14.72 4.43 9.54
N THR A 98 -14.99 4.64 10.82
CA THR A 98 -15.68 3.64 11.67
C THR A 98 -17.20 3.72 11.50
N PRO A 99 -17.96 2.69 11.93
CA PRO A 99 -19.44 2.74 11.92
C PRO A 99 -20.07 3.86 12.75
N THR A 100 -19.27 4.54 13.57
CA THR A 100 -19.68 5.67 14.43
C THR A 100 -19.20 7.01 13.90
N ASP A 101 -18.76 7.07 12.64
CA ASP A 101 -18.29 8.28 11.95
C ASP A 101 -17.00 8.89 12.50
N HIS A 102 -16.23 8.14 13.30
CA HIS A 102 -14.86 8.53 13.64
C HIS A 102 -13.92 8.23 12.48
N HIS A 103 -13.00 9.17 12.21
CA HIS A 103 -11.97 9.04 11.18
C HIS A 103 -10.59 8.90 11.79
N TYR A 104 -9.81 7.99 11.21
CA TYR A 104 -8.40 7.75 11.55
C TYR A 104 -7.58 7.70 10.27
N THR A 105 -6.30 8.03 10.36
CA THR A 105 -5.38 7.86 9.23
C THR A 105 -4.22 6.95 9.59
N SER A 106 -3.71 6.29 8.56
CA SER A 106 -2.54 5.45 8.62
C SER A 106 -1.64 5.86 7.49
N LYS A 107 -0.49 6.46 7.79
CA LYS A 107 0.48 6.93 6.79
C LYS A 107 1.67 5.97 6.76
N PRO A 108 2.15 5.53 5.60
CA PRO A 108 3.34 4.69 5.56
C PRO A 108 4.55 5.54 5.97
N GLU A 109 5.45 4.99 6.78
CA GLU A 109 6.68 5.69 7.11
C GLU A 109 7.56 5.82 5.85
N PRO A 110 8.17 7.00 5.59
CA PRO A 110 9.14 7.13 4.51
C PRO A 110 10.25 6.09 4.66
N LEU A 111 10.64 5.44 3.56
CA LEU A 111 11.76 4.48 3.57
C LEU A 111 13.08 5.19 3.87
N HIS A 112 13.22 6.41 3.38
CA HIS A 112 14.35 7.29 3.61
C HIS A 112 13.87 8.73 3.73
N GLU A 113 14.69 9.59 4.32
CA GLU A 113 14.43 11.03 4.31
C GLU A 113 14.38 11.53 2.85
N PRO A 114 13.42 12.41 2.50
CA PRO A 114 13.39 13.01 1.17
C PRO A 114 14.72 13.68 0.86
N ARG A 115 15.28 13.42 -0.33
CA ARG A 115 16.52 14.08 -0.73
C ARG A 115 16.24 15.58 -0.91
N GLU A 116 17.05 16.43 -0.28
CA GLU A 116 16.85 17.89 -0.30
C GLU A 116 17.00 18.49 -1.71
N ASN A 117 17.62 17.77 -2.64
CA ASN A 117 17.71 18.14 -4.05
C ASN A 117 17.67 16.90 -4.97
N PRO A 118 16.52 16.53 -5.55
CA PRO A 118 16.38 15.33 -6.36
C PRO A 118 17.11 15.39 -7.73
N LEU A 119 17.60 16.56 -8.15
CA LEU A 119 18.20 16.77 -9.48
C LEU A 119 19.72 17.02 -9.48
N SER A 120 20.40 17.04 -8.33
CA SER A 120 21.84 17.35 -8.28
C SER A 120 22.77 16.19 -8.64
N ASP A 121 22.27 14.96 -8.73
CA ASP A 121 23.09 13.77 -9.01
C ASP A 121 23.43 13.61 -10.51
N ALA A 122 23.01 14.54 -11.38
CA ALA A 122 23.30 14.48 -12.81
C ALA A 122 24.73 14.88 -13.19
N ASP A 123 25.61 15.22 -12.23
CA ASP A 123 26.96 15.73 -12.53
C ASP A 123 28.09 15.14 -11.67
N GLU A 124 27.96 13.90 -11.20
CA GLU A 124 29.14 13.17 -10.74
C GLU A 124 29.27 11.88 -11.56
N SER A 125 29.93 12.01 -12.72
CA SER A 125 30.51 10.85 -13.38
C SER A 125 31.38 10.12 -12.34
N PRO A 126 31.11 8.84 -12.04
CA PRO A 126 31.97 8.08 -11.14
C PRO A 126 33.40 8.17 -11.65
N PRO A 127 34.41 8.38 -10.79
CA PRO A 127 35.78 8.24 -11.24
C PRO A 127 35.97 6.77 -11.62
N PHE A 128 36.20 6.55 -12.92
CA PHE A 128 36.55 5.32 -13.65
C PHE A 128 35.38 4.49 -14.22
#